data_AF-A0A2T5YHQ6-F1
#
_entry.id   AF-A0A2T5YHQ6-F1
#
_cell.length_a   1.000
_cell.length_b   1.000
_cell.length_c   1.000
_cell.angle_alpha   90.00
_cell.angle_beta   90.00
_cell.angle_gamma   90.00
#
_symmetry.space_group_name_H-M   'P 1'
#
loop_
_entity.id
_entity.type
_entity.pdbx_description
1 polymer ?
#
loop_
_entity_poly.entity_id
_entity_poly.type
_entity_poly.pdbx_seq_one_letter_code
_entity_poly.pdbx_strand_id
1 'polypeptide(L)'
;MADRADNLKRRTEEDNARADRNYMPEACMAVAGKGNAERELLYHTDYVDVFYDKPNHLLLVCWRRSVKSHEYRDGIEEIGRHLLRLDVEKLLVNNQRMGVLTMDDQGWLAKISIEVISKSHLKYLAIVSSTDALQQMTNEVLDKRVKVETPPFITQYFLSEEDALEWLVAA
;
A
#
# COMPACT_ATOMS: atom_id res chain seq x y z
N MET A 1 24.06 -17.46 -35.32
CA MET A 1 24.11 -16.26 -34.45
C MET A 1 22.79 -15.96 -33.72
N ALA A 2 21.68 -16.67 -33.99
CA ALA A 2 20.39 -16.44 -33.32
C ALA A 2 20.29 -16.98 -31.87
N ASP A 3 21.06 -18.01 -31.53
CA ASP A 3 20.96 -18.72 -30.24
C ASP A 3 21.47 -17.95 -29.01
N ARG A 4 22.29 -16.92 -29.24
CA ARG A 4 22.98 -16.19 -28.16
C ARG A 4 22.14 -15.05 -27.58
N ALA A 5 21.22 -14.50 -28.38
CA ALA A 5 20.29 -13.44 -27.96
C ALA A 5 19.12 -14.00 -27.15
N ASP A 6 18.60 -15.17 -27.53
CA ASP A 6 17.50 -15.84 -26.81
C ASP A 6 17.93 -16.36 -25.44
N ASN A 7 19.16 -16.86 -25.31
CA ASN A 7 19.71 -17.27 -24.02
C ASN A 7 19.98 -16.09 -23.09
N LEU A 8 20.27 -14.90 -23.63
CA LEU A 8 20.46 -13.70 -22.82
C LEU A 8 19.12 -13.20 -22.29
N LYS A 9 18.06 -13.16 -23.13
CA LYS A 9 16.70 -12.80 -22.69
C LYS A 9 16.14 -13.73 -21.62
N ARG A 10 16.28 -15.05 -21.78
CA ARG A 10 15.80 -16.02 -20.78
C ARG A 10 16.52 -15.88 -19.44
N ARG A 11 17.83 -15.60 -19.45
CA ARG A 11 18.58 -15.33 -18.22
C ARG A 11 18.13 -14.04 -17.53
N THR A 12 17.87 -12.97 -18.27
CA THR A 12 17.38 -11.72 -17.69
C THR A 12 15.96 -11.85 -17.13
N GLU A 13 15.09 -12.64 -17.78
CA GLU A 13 13.73 -12.94 -17.30
C GLU A 13 13.75 -13.85 -16.06
N GLU A 14 14.65 -14.83 -16.01
CA GLU A 14 14.84 -15.71 -14.84
C GLU A 14 15.50 -14.99 -13.66
N ASP A 15 16.42 -14.06 -13.91
CA ASP A 15 17.05 -13.23 -12.88
C ASP A 15 16.06 -12.18 -12.32
N ASN A 16 15.22 -11.56 -13.16
CA ASN A 16 14.10 -10.72 -12.68
C ASN A 16 13.08 -11.54 -11.87
N ALA A 17 12.73 -12.75 -12.32
CA ALA A 17 11.83 -13.64 -11.59
C ALA A 17 12.44 -14.23 -10.30
N ARG A 18 13.76 -14.16 -10.12
CA ARG A 18 14.45 -14.50 -8.87
C ARG A 18 14.57 -13.29 -7.93
N ALA A 19 14.77 -12.08 -8.47
CA ALA A 19 14.81 -10.86 -7.69
C ALA A 19 13.45 -10.53 -7.03
N ASP A 20 12.34 -10.90 -7.66
CA ASP A 20 11.00 -10.61 -7.14
C ASP A 20 10.49 -11.55 -6.04
N ARG A 21 11.04 -12.77 -5.94
CA ARG A 21 10.55 -13.79 -4.99
C ARG A 21 10.98 -13.55 -3.54
N ASN A 22 12.01 -12.74 -3.31
CA ASN A 22 12.59 -12.51 -1.97
C ASN A 22 12.62 -11.04 -1.54
N TYR A 23 12.10 -10.12 -2.35
CA TYR A 23 12.00 -8.73 -1.92
C TYR A 23 10.75 -8.56 -1.06
N MET A 24 10.99 -8.52 0.24
CA MET A 24 10.08 -7.96 1.22
C MET A 24 10.53 -6.51 1.46
N PRO A 25 9.67 -5.49 1.31
CA PRO A 25 10.09 -4.12 1.61
C PRO A 25 10.57 -4.01 3.06
N GLU A 26 11.68 -3.29 3.28
CA GLU A 26 12.34 -3.23 4.59
C GLU A 26 11.44 -2.68 5.69
N ALA A 27 10.53 -1.74 5.39
CA ALA A 27 9.62 -1.21 6.39
C ALA A 27 8.41 -2.12 6.67
N CYS A 28 8.07 -3.06 5.78
CA CYS A 28 7.17 -4.18 6.08
C CYS A 28 7.88 -5.29 6.90
N MET A 29 9.21 -5.37 6.84
CA MET A 29 10.03 -6.33 7.59
C MET A 29 10.69 -5.78 8.85
N ALA A 30 10.74 -4.47 9.05
CA ALA A 30 11.45 -3.84 10.16
C ALA A 30 10.71 -4.07 11.47
N VAL A 31 10.80 -5.32 11.94
CA VAL A 31 10.78 -5.72 13.32
C VAL A 31 12.24 -5.75 13.73
N ALA A 32 12.65 -4.71 14.46
CA ALA A 32 13.96 -4.52 15.09
C ALA A 32 15.10 -3.86 14.26
N GLY A 33 15.46 -2.64 14.71
CA GLY A 33 16.77 -1.99 14.47
C GLY A 33 16.63 -0.70 13.67
N LYS A 34 16.23 0.44 14.23
CA LYS A 34 16.80 1.19 15.36
C LYS A 34 15.67 2.00 16.00
N GLY A 35 15.41 1.77 17.29
CA GLY A 35 14.22 2.25 17.98
C GLY A 35 13.18 1.13 18.02
N ASN A 36 12.66 0.86 19.20
CA ASN A 36 11.86 -0.31 19.54
C ASN A 36 10.45 -0.23 18.91
N ALA A 37 10.32 -0.43 17.59
CA ALA A 37 9.03 -0.42 16.92
C ALA A 37 8.27 -1.71 17.24
N GLU A 38 7.39 -1.64 18.24
CA GLU A 38 6.42 -2.70 18.55
C GLU A 38 5.36 -2.74 17.44
N ARG A 39 5.69 -3.42 16.34
CA ARG A 39 4.77 -3.69 15.23
C ARG A 39 4.11 -5.04 15.41
N GLU A 40 2.79 -5.05 15.36
CA GLU A 40 1.96 -6.24 15.43
C GLU A 40 1.43 -6.58 14.03
N LEU A 41 1.69 -7.80 13.56
CA LEU A 41 1.09 -8.31 12.31
C LEU A 41 -0.37 -8.67 12.57
N LEU A 42 -1.29 -7.97 11.90
CA LEU A 42 -2.74 -8.14 12.07
C LEU A 42 -3.35 -9.06 11.01
N TYR A 43 -2.84 -8.99 9.79
CA TYR A 43 -3.34 -9.75 8.65
C TYR A 43 -2.19 -10.10 7.71
N HIS A 44 -2.20 -11.33 7.21
CA HIS A 44 -1.17 -11.86 6.32
C HIS A 44 -1.78 -12.78 5.27
N THR A 45 -1.46 -12.50 4.01
CA THR A 45 -1.67 -13.40 2.87
C THR A 45 -0.43 -13.42 1.99
N ASP A 46 -0.48 -14.21 0.92
CA ASP A 46 0.56 -14.17 -0.11
C ASP A 46 0.56 -12.85 -0.93
N TYR A 47 -0.47 -12.01 -0.79
CA TYR A 47 -0.64 -10.76 -1.54
C TYR A 47 -0.63 -9.48 -0.71
N VAL A 48 -0.95 -9.51 0.59
CA VAL A 48 -0.93 -8.31 1.45
C VAL A 48 -0.54 -8.63 2.88
N ASP A 49 0.24 -7.73 3.47
CA ASP A 49 0.48 -7.69 4.92
C ASP A 49 -0.13 -6.42 5.51
N VAL A 50 -0.69 -6.54 6.71
CA VAL A 50 -1.18 -5.40 7.49
C VAL A 50 -0.55 -5.43 8.87
N PHE A 51 0.13 -4.34 9.23
CA PHE A 51 0.78 -4.17 10.52
C PHE A 51 0.20 -3.00 11.29
N TYR A 52 0.20 -3.11 12.61
CA TYR A 52 -0.09 -1.99 13.50
C TYR A 52 1.15 -1.60 14.28
N ASP A 53 1.60 -0.37 14.08
CA ASP A 53 2.66 0.28 14.82
C ASP A 53 2.04 1.03 16.00
N LYS A 54 2.08 0.37 17.17
CA LYS A 54 1.46 0.88 18.40
C LYS A 54 2.04 2.23 18.84
N PRO A 55 3.37 2.42 18.90
CA PRO A 55 3.96 3.70 19.31
C PRO A 55 3.52 4.88 18.46
N ASN A 56 3.36 4.68 17.16
CA ASN A 56 3.01 5.74 16.21
C ASN A 56 1.52 5.83 15.90
N HIS A 57 0.71 4.93 16.48
CA HIS A 57 -0.72 4.80 16.22
C HIS A 57 -1.02 4.75 14.70
N LEU A 58 -0.28 3.90 14.00
CA LEU A 58 -0.18 3.86 12.55
C LEU A 58 -0.49 2.45 12.03
N LEU A 59 -1.34 2.36 11.01
CA LEU A 59 -1.53 1.12 10.23
C LEU A 59 -0.65 1.14 8.99
N LEU A 60 0.08 0.06 8.74
CA LEU A 60 0.93 -0.11 7.56
C LEU A 60 0.36 -1.24 6.70
N VAL A 61 0.23 -0.98 5.41
CA VAL A 61 -0.28 -1.93 4.42
C VAL A 61 0.77 -2.12 3.35
N CYS A 62 1.09 -3.38 3.07
CA CYS A 62 2.10 -3.76 2.09
C CYS A 62 1.55 -4.77 1.10
N TRP A 63 1.30 -4.34 -0.15
CA TRP A 63 0.98 -5.26 -1.23
C TRP A 63 2.25 -5.96 -1.71
N ARG A 64 2.21 -7.29 -1.80
CA ARG A 64 3.39 -8.16 -1.97
C ARG A 64 3.64 -8.56 -3.42
N ARG A 65 2.59 -8.52 -4.24
CA ARG A 65 2.58 -8.90 -5.66
C ARG A 65 1.39 -8.27 -6.37
N SER A 66 1.36 -8.40 -7.69
CA SER A 66 0.17 -8.02 -8.47
C SER A 66 -1.04 -8.82 -7.99
N VAL A 67 -2.16 -8.13 -7.80
CA VAL A 67 -3.39 -8.71 -7.26
C VAL A 67 -4.50 -8.81 -8.30
N LYS A 68 -5.36 -9.82 -8.11
CA LYS A 68 -6.64 -9.91 -8.80
C LYS A 68 -7.68 -9.06 -8.06
N SER A 69 -8.75 -8.66 -8.74
CA SER A 69 -9.80 -7.83 -8.16
C SER A 69 -10.39 -8.38 -6.85
N HIS A 70 -10.59 -9.70 -6.72
CA HIS A 70 -11.09 -10.27 -5.47
C HIS A 70 -10.07 -10.15 -4.33
N GLU A 71 -8.80 -10.48 -4.58
CA GLU A 71 -7.71 -10.34 -3.58
C GLU A 71 -7.55 -8.88 -3.14
N TYR A 72 -7.68 -7.94 -4.09
CA TYR A 72 -7.65 -6.51 -3.81
C TYR A 72 -8.79 -6.08 -2.90
N ARG A 73 -10.02 -6.45 -3.24
CA ARG A 73 -11.21 -6.08 -2.46
C ARG A 73 -11.17 -6.69 -1.07
N ASP A 74 -10.84 -7.96 -0.97
CA ASP A 74 -10.67 -8.66 0.31
C ASP A 74 -9.62 -7.94 1.17
N GLY A 75 -8.46 -7.60 0.60
CA GLY A 75 -7.42 -6.85 1.31
C GLY A 75 -7.88 -5.47 1.79
N ILE A 76 -8.57 -4.69 0.94
CA ILE A 76 -9.09 -3.36 1.30
C ILE A 76 -10.16 -3.44 2.39
N GLU A 77 -11.04 -4.46 2.35
CA GLU A 77 -12.02 -4.68 3.40
C GLU A 77 -11.34 -4.99 4.74
N GLU A 78 -10.31 -5.84 4.76
CA GLU A 78 -9.53 -6.12 5.97
C GLU A 78 -8.84 -4.88 6.54
N ILE A 79 -8.24 -4.07 5.68
CA ILE A 79 -7.62 -2.80 6.06
C ILE A 79 -8.66 -1.88 6.68
N GLY A 80 -9.84 -1.75 6.06
CA GLY A 80 -10.94 -0.95 6.59
C GLY A 80 -11.43 -1.42 7.96
N ARG A 81 -11.55 -2.74 8.17
CA ARG A 81 -11.90 -3.30 9.48
C ARG A 81 -10.87 -2.96 10.55
N HIS A 82 -9.58 -3.06 10.23
CA HIS A 82 -8.52 -2.71 11.17
C HIS A 82 -8.44 -1.21 11.45
N LEU A 83 -8.61 -0.38 10.43
CA LEU A 83 -8.65 1.08 10.56
C LEU A 83 -9.74 1.52 11.55
N LEU A 84 -10.95 1.00 11.38
CA LEU A 84 -12.09 1.33 12.24
C LEU A 84 -11.97 0.74 13.65
N ARG A 85 -11.48 -0.51 13.77
CA ARG A 85 -11.39 -1.19 15.07
C ARG A 85 -10.31 -0.59 15.98
N LEU A 86 -9.17 -0.21 15.40
CA LEU A 86 -8.04 0.33 16.14
C LEU A 86 -8.09 1.85 16.31
N ASP A 87 -8.98 2.49 15.55
CA ASP A 87 -9.21 3.93 15.57
C ASP A 87 -7.97 4.77 15.24
N VAL A 88 -7.14 4.26 14.32
CA VAL A 88 -5.86 4.89 13.97
C VAL A 88 -6.06 6.18 13.17
N GLU A 89 -5.17 7.13 13.41
CA GLU A 89 -5.18 8.43 12.71
C GLU A 89 -4.29 8.43 11.47
N LYS A 90 -3.44 7.41 11.31
CA LYS A 90 -2.39 7.37 10.29
C LYS A 90 -2.44 6.04 9.54
N LEU A 91 -2.34 6.12 8.21
CA LEU A 91 -2.31 4.97 7.33
C LEU A 91 -1.21 5.13 6.29
N LEU A 92 -0.35 4.12 6.18
CA LEU A 92 0.58 3.95 5.07
C LEU A 92 0.10 2.82 4.17
N VAL A 93 0.03 3.07 2.86
CA VAL A 93 -0.28 2.05 1.85
C VAL A 93 0.86 1.98 0.84
N ASN A 94 1.60 0.87 0.83
CA ASN A 94 2.60 0.58 -0.18
C ASN A 94 2.00 -0.28 -1.31
N ASN A 95 1.77 0.38 -2.45
CA ASN A 95 1.19 -0.19 -3.68
C ASN A 95 2.25 -0.57 -4.72
N GLN A 96 3.55 -0.39 -4.46
CA GLN A 96 4.59 -0.54 -5.48
C GLN A 96 4.57 -1.89 -6.21
N ARG A 97 4.09 -2.95 -5.56
CA ARG A 97 3.98 -4.30 -6.13
C ARG A 97 2.56 -4.71 -6.50
N MET A 98 1.55 -3.90 -6.17
CA MET A 98 0.12 -4.24 -6.32
C MET A 98 -0.30 -4.38 -7.80
N GLY A 99 0.46 -3.79 -8.72
CA GLY A 99 0.06 -3.62 -10.11
C GLY A 99 -0.95 -2.48 -10.28
N VAL A 100 -1.56 -2.42 -11.47
CA VAL A 100 -2.53 -1.37 -11.83
C VAL A 100 -3.95 -1.84 -11.51
N LEU A 101 -4.76 -0.96 -10.91
CA LEU A 101 -6.17 -1.24 -10.64
C LEU A 101 -7.02 -1.20 -11.91
N THR A 102 -8.04 -2.05 -11.95
CA THR A 102 -9.08 -1.95 -12.97
C THR A 102 -9.99 -0.74 -12.69
N MET A 103 -10.64 -0.21 -13.73
CA MET A 103 -11.63 0.88 -13.56
C MET A 103 -12.76 0.52 -12.60
N ASP A 104 -13.20 -0.75 -12.62
CA ASP A 104 -14.25 -1.24 -11.72
C ASP A 104 -13.78 -1.24 -10.26
N ASP A 105 -12.52 -1.62 -10.01
CA ASP A 105 -11.95 -1.61 -8.68
C ASP A 105 -11.68 -0.19 -8.17
N GLN A 106 -11.32 0.75 -9.03
CA GLN A 106 -11.25 2.17 -8.66
C GLN A 106 -12.61 2.73 -8.25
N GLY A 107 -13.66 2.46 -9.04
CA GLY A 107 -15.02 2.89 -8.72
C GLY A 107 -15.53 2.30 -7.41
N TRP A 108 -15.24 1.02 -7.17
CA TRP A 108 -15.54 0.34 -5.91
C TRP A 108 -14.75 0.92 -4.74
N LEU A 109 -13.44 1.15 -4.91
CA LEU A 109 -12.56 1.72 -3.89
C LEU A 109 -13.07 3.08 -3.43
N ALA A 110 -13.43 3.98 -4.35
CA ALA A 110 -13.97 5.30 -3.98
C ALA A 110 -15.18 5.17 -3.04
N LYS A 111 -16.10 4.24 -3.34
CA LYS A 111 -17.31 4.04 -2.53
C LYS A 111 -16.95 3.52 -1.14
N ILE A 112 -16.10 2.50 -1.04
CA ILE A 112 -15.69 1.92 0.24
C ILE A 112 -14.83 2.89 1.05
N SER A 113 -13.90 3.61 0.42
CA SER A 113 -13.11 4.63 1.09
C SER A 113 -13.97 5.71 1.71
N ILE A 114 -15.03 6.18 1.03
CA ILE A 114 -15.98 7.13 1.63
C ILE A 114 -16.63 6.54 2.88
N GLU A 115 -17.13 5.32 2.80
CA GLU A 115 -17.80 4.67 3.93
C GLU A 115 -16.87 4.45 5.13
N VAL A 116 -15.65 3.97 4.88
CA VAL A 116 -14.67 3.67 5.92
C VAL A 116 -14.11 4.96 6.52
N ILE A 117 -13.65 5.89 5.69
CA ILE A 117 -12.98 7.11 6.15
C ILE A 117 -13.96 8.01 6.93
N SER A 118 -15.21 8.13 6.46
CA SER A 118 -16.25 8.92 7.16
C SER A 118 -16.59 8.42 8.57
N LYS A 119 -16.27 7.15 8.86
CA LYS A 119 -16.48 6.51 10.16
C LYS A 119 -15.19 6.35 10.97
N SER A 120 -14.06 6.81 10.44
CA SER A 120 -12.73 6.70 11.06
C SER A 120 -12.22 8.06 11.54
N HIS A 121 -11.18 8.05 12.38
CA HIS A 121 -10.42 9.25 12.74
C HIS A 121 -9.15 9.41 11.89
N LEU A 122 -9.11 8.87 10.67
CA LEU A 122 -7.97 9.01 9.77
C LEU A 122 -7.70 10.50 9.48
N LYS A 123 -6.47 10.94 9.75
CA LYS A 123 -5.98 12.30 9.49
C LYS A 123 -4.90 12.34 8.42
N TYR A 124 -4.07 11.30 8.33
CA TYR A 124 -2.92 11.25 7.43
C TYR A 124 -2.87 9.94 6.65
N LEU A 125 -2.84 10.05 5.33
CA LEU A 125 -2.72 8.94 4.39
C LEU A 125 -1.46 9.11 3.55
N ALA A 126 -0.50 8.20 3.72
CA ALA A 126 0.67 8.11 2.85
C ALA A 126 0.46 6.97 1.84
N ILE A 127 0.64 7.27 0.55
CA ILE A 127 0.58 6.27 -0.53
C ILE A 127 1.94 6.18 -1.18
N VAL A 128 2.58 5.01 -1.08
CA VAL A 128 3.82 4.71 -1.78
C VAL A 128 3.46 3.97 -3.07
N SER A 129 3.91 4.48 -4.21
CA SER A 129 3.60 3.85 -5.51
C SER A 129 4.72 4.09 -6.51
N SER A 130 4.73 3.33 -7.61
CA SER A 130 5.63 3.62 -8.73
C SER A 130 5.19 4.91 -9.43
N THR A 131 6.11 5.56 -10.15
CA THR A 131 5.83 6.80 -10.90
C THR A 131 4.63 6.67 -11.84
N ASP A 132 4.50 5.51 -12.49
CA ASP A 132 3.46 5.24 -13.48
C ASP A 132 2.08 5.06 -12.82
N ALA A 133 2.04 4.39 -11.66
CA ALA A 133 0.81 4.22 -10.89
C ALA A 133 0.42 5.51 -10.15
N LEU A 134 1.39 6.29 -9.70
CA LEU A 134 1.16 7.59 -9.04
C LEU A 134 0.56 8.60 -10.03
N GLN A 135 0.99 8.59 -11.29
CA GLN A 135 0.37 9.38 -12.37
C GLN A 135 -1.08 8.98 -12.64
N GLN A 136 -1.45 7.70 -12.53
CA GLN A 136 -2.86 7.30 -12.68
C GLN A 136 -3.69 7.75 -11.47
N MET A 137 -3.19 7.54 -10.25
CA MET A 137 -3.91 7.90 -9.02
C MET A 137 -4.10 9.41 -8.83
N THR A 138 -3.13 10.25 -9.22
CA THR A 138 -3.25 11.72 -9.13
C THR A 138 -4.13 12.33 -10.23
N ASN A 139 -4.30 11.62 -11.36
CA ASN A 139 -5.20 12.04 -12.43
C ASN A 139 -6.66 11.61 -12.19
N GLU A 140 -6.91 10.73 -11.23
CA GLU A 140 -8.23 10.15 -11.02
C GLU A 140 -9.13 10.97 -10.08
N VAL A 141 -10.40 11.00 -10.47
CA VAL A 141 -11.57 11.53 -9.76
C VAL A 141 -11.68 11.01 -8.32
N LEU A 142 -10.96 9.94 -7.99
CA LEU A 142 -10.99 9.23 -6.72
C LEU A 142 -10.64 10.12 -5.52
N ASP A 143 -9.46 10.77 -5.52
CA ASP A 143 -9.02 11.59 -4.39
C ASP A 143 -9.94 12.80 -4.17
N LYS A 144 -10.41 13.42 -5.27
CA LYS A 144 -11.36 14.54 -5.20
C LYS A 144 -12.72 14.11 -4.67
N ARG A 145 -13.25 12.98 -5.14
CA ARG A 145 -14.59 12.49 -4.74
C ARG A 145 -14.59 12.07 -3.27
N VAL A 146 -13.56 11.35 -2.83
CA VAL A 146 -13.44 10.92 -1.43
C VAL A 146 -13.34 12.15 -0.52
N LYS A 147 -12.45 13.11 -0.83
CA LYS A 147 -12.27 14.32 0.00
C LYS A 147 -13.50 15.22 0.10
N VAL A 148 -14.42 15.18 -0.85
CA VAL A 148 -15.68 15.95 -0.79
C VAL A 148 -16.69 15.30 0.17
N GLU A 149 -16.67 13.98 0.29
CA GLU A 149 -17.70 13.19 0.99
C GLU A 149 -17.23 12.69 2.37
N THR A 150 -15.99 13.01 2.77
CA THR A 150 -15.39 12.57 4.04
C THR A 150 -14.88 13.75 4.86
N PRO A 151 -14.70 13.58 6.19
CA PRO A 151 -13.92 14.53 6.99
C PRO A 151 -12.56 14.83 6.36
N PRO A 152 -12.01 16.03 6.57
CA PRO A 152 -10.74 16.42 5.96
C PRO A 152 -9.59 15.55 6.50
N PHE A 153 -8.84 14.95 5.59
CA PHE A 153 -7.59 14.24 5.86
C PHE A 153 -6.54 14.63 4.80
N ILE A 154 -5.27 14.49 5.15
CA ILE A 154 -4.15 14.84 4.28
C ILE A 154 -3.65 13.57 3.59
N THR A 155 -3.73 13.56 2.26
CA THR A 155 -3.11 12.53 1.43
C THR A 155 -1.78 13.04 0.90
N GLN A 156 -0.72 12.27 1.06
CA GLN A 156 0.56 12.52 0.40
C GLN A 156 1.07 11.27 -0.31
N TYR A 157 1.70 11.49 -1.46
CA TYR A 157 2.21 10.42 -2.31
C TYR A 157 3.73 10.41 -2.28
N PHE A 158 4.30 9.21 -2.24
CA PHE A 158 5.74 8.99 -2.09
C PHE A 158 6.23 7.94 -3.09
N LEU A 159 7.51 8.03 -3.45
CA LEU A 159 8.22 7.00 -4.20
C LEU A 159 9.01 6.06 -3.28
N SER A 160 9.26 6.49 -2.04
CA SER A 160 9.98 5.74 -1.01
C SER A 160 9.07 5.49 0.20
N GLU A 161 9.11 4.27 0.72
CA GLU A 161 8.41 3.92 1.97
C GLU A 161 9.05 4.59 3.19
N GLU A 162 10.37 4.81 3.16
CA GLU A 162 11.11 5.50 4.22
C GLU A 162 10.60 6.95 4.36
N ASP A 163 10.60 7.72 3.26
CA ASP A 163 10.10 9.10 3.26
C ASP A 163 8.64 9.19 3.72
N ALA A 164 7.81 8.23 3.32
CA ALA A 164 6.41 8.15 3.72
C ALA A 164 6.26 7.93 5.23
N LEU A 165 7.07 7.04 5.80
CA LEU A 165 7.09 6.78 7.24
C LEU A 165 7.61 7.97 8.03
N GLU A 166 8.72 8.58 7.60
CA GLU A 166 9.26 9.77 8.26
C GLU A 166 8.22 10.88 8.31
N TRP A 167 7.50 11.11 7.22
CA TRP A 167 6.43 12.09 7.16
C TRP A 167 5.28 11.75 8.13
N LEU A 168 4.83 10.50 8.18
CA LEU A 168 3.74 10.08 9.07
C LEU A 168 4.13 10.16 10.54
N VAL A 169 5.38 9.85 10.89
CA VAL A 169 5.87 9.92 12.28
C VAL A 169 6.07 11.36 12.72
N ALA A 170 6.45 12.26 11.80
CA ALA A 170 6.63 13.69 12.09
C ALA A 170 5.31 14.49 12.14
N ALA A 171 4.22 13.95 11.60
CA ALA A 171 2.88 14.56 11.57
C ALA A 171 2.14 14.48 12.92
#